data_AF-A0A7W8JVY0-F1
#
_entry.id   AF-A0A7W8JVY0-F1
#
_cell.length_a   1.000
_cell.length_b   1.000
_cell.length_c   1.000
_cell.angle_alpha   90.00
_cell.angle_beta   90.00
_cell.angle_gamma   90.00
#
_symmetry.space_group_name_H-M   'P 1'
#
loop_
_entity.id
_entity.type
_entity.pdbx_description
1 polymer ?
#
loop_
_entity_poly.entity_id
_entity_poly.type
_entity_poly.pdbx_seq_one_letter_code
_entity_poly.pdbx_strand_id
1 'polypeptide(L)'
;MTDPERELNFAREIIGQRGYRDVPTDEVLREAERLLNGWMAGDFRMERPKLYDHYALLLLALLQKNRELEMRVEALEQRNA
;
A
#
# COMPACT_ATOMS: atom_id res chain seq x y z
N MET A 1 13.99 2.90 20.19
CA MET A 1 15.02 3.26 19.20
C MET A 1 14.88 2.29 18.05
N THR A 2 14.50 2.77 16.87
CA THR A 2 14.51 2.01 15.62
C THR A 2 15.96 1.77 15.19
N ASP A 3 16.24 0.55 14.73
CA ASP A 3 17.56 0.16 14.21
C ASP A 3 17.66 0.60 12.74
N PRO A 4 18.50 1.59 12.39
CA PRO A 4 18.63 2.09 11.01
C PRO A 4 19.27 1.06 10.06
N GLU A 5 19.79 -0.05 10.57
CA GLU A 5 20.25 -1.18 9.76
C GLU A 5 19.15 -2.19 9.46
N ARG A 6 17.96 -2.05 10.08
CA ARG A 6 16.84 -2.95 9.84
C ARG A 6 16.35 -2.82 8.40
N GLU A 7 16.60 -3.87 7.62
CA GLU A 7 16.00 -4.04 6.29
C GLU A 7 14.61 -4.68 6.43
N LEU A 8 13.63 -4.13 5.70
CA LEU A 8 12.26 -4.62 5.69
C LEU A 8 11.82 -5.01 4.28
N ASN A 9 11.09 -6.10 4.20
CA ASN A 9 10.33 -6.48 3.02
C ASN A 9 8.92 -5.89 3.12
N PHE A 10 8.66 -4.77 2.45
CA PHE A 10 7.39 -4.04 2.63
C PHE A 10 6.17 -4.86 2.20
N ALA A 11 6.28 -5.65 1.12
CA ALA A 11 5.18 -6.53 0.71
C ALA A 11 4.86 -7.55 1.82
N ARG A 12 5.88 -8.13 2.45
CA ARG A 12 5.72 -9.06 3.57
C ARG A 12 5.20 -8.38 4.83
N GLU A 13 5.64 -7.15 5.12
CA GLU A 13 5.12 -6.36 6.26
C GLU A 13 3.62 -6.07 6.10
N ILE A 14 3.15 -5.85 4.87
CA ILE A 14 1.73 -5.61 4.58
C ILE A 14 0.93 -6.92 4.61
N ILE A 15 1.40 -7.96 3.91
CA ILE A 15 0.64 -9.19 3.70
C ILE A 15 0.71 -10.13 4.91
N GLY A 16 1.84 -10.15 5.62
CA GLY A 16 2.09 -11.07 6.72
C GLY A 16 2.13 -12.53 6.22
N GLN A 17 1.23 -13.36 6.76
CA GLN A 17 1.07 -14.78 6.36
C GLN A 17 -0.09 -15.01 5.37
N ARG A 18 -0.81 -13.95 4.98
CA ARG A 18 -1.98 -14.04 4.12
C ARG A 18 -1.61 -14.16 2.63
N GLY A 19 -2.56 -14.49 1.78
CA GLY A 19 -2.44 -14.22 0.35
C GLY A 19 -2.70 -12.74 0.07
N TYR A 20 -2.15 -12.20 -1.03
CA TYR A 20 -2.36 -10.79 -1.40
C TYR A 20 -3.84 -10.43 -1.63
N ARG A 21 -4.69 -11.43 -1.95
CA ARG A 21 -6.14 -11.28 -2.16
C ARG A 21 -6.91 -11.15 -0.85
N ASP A 22 -6.33 -11.58 0.27
CA ASP A 22 -6.97 -11.58 1.58
C ASP A 22 -6.62 -10.31 2.38
N VAL A 23 -5.88 -9.38 1.78
CA VAL A 23 -5.55 -8.08 2.37
C VAL A 23 -6.46 -7.02 1.74
N PRO A 24 -7.32 -6.35 2.53
CA PRO A 24 -8.16 -5.27 2.04
C PRO A 24 -7.35 -4.14 1.39
N THR A 25 -7.89 -3.56 0.32
CA THR A 25 -7.27 -2.43 -0.41
C THR A 25 -6.88 -1.29 0.51
N ASP A 26 -7.78 -0.88 1.42
CA ASP A 26 -7.52 0.22 2.36
C ASP A 26 -6.41 -0.12 3.37
N GLU A 27 -6.26 -1.40 3.72
CA GLU A 27 -5.16 -1.85 4.58
C GLU A 27 -3.82 -1.75 3.85
N VAL A 28 -3.77 -2.20 2.60
CA VAL A 28 -2.59 -2.09 1.74
C VAL A 28 -2.15 -0.63 1.62
N LEU A 29 -3.08 0.29 1.31
CA LEU A 29 -2.76 1.70 1.15
C LEU A 29 -2.20 2.31 2.43
N ARG A 30 -2.86 2.06 3.58
CA ARG A 30 -2.44 2.59 4.88
C ARG A 30 -1.06 2.09 5.30
N GLU A 31 -0.80 0.80 5.17
CA GLU A 31 0.49 0.23 5.56
C GLU A 31 1.61 0.59 4.58
N ALA A 32 1.32 0.66 3.28
CA ALA A 32 2.26 1.15 2.29
C ALA A 32 2.66 2.61 2.57
N GLU A 33 1.70 3.48 2.89
CA GLU A 33 1.97 4.86 3.29
C GLU A 33 2.86 4.94 4.53
N ARG A 34 2.55 4.16 5.58
CA ARG A 34 3.37 4.11 6.80
C ARG A 34 4.81 3.67 6.51
N LEU A 35 4.98 2.64 5.69
CA LEU A 35 6.29 2.08 5.35
C LEU A 35 7.11 3.04 4.47
N LEU A 36 6.49 3.64 3.46
CA LEU A 36 7.14 4.63 2.62
C LEU A 36 7.56 5.88 3.42
N ASN A 37 6.71 6.35 4.34
CA ASN A 37 7.05 7.47 5.21
C ASN A 37 8.27 7.16 6.09
N GLY A 38 8.31 6.01 6.75
CA GLY A 38 9.46 5.62 7.57
C GLY A 38 10.74 5.41 6.75
N TRP A 39 10.61 4.88 5.53
CA TRP A 39 11.74 4.76 4.61
C TRP A 39 12.31 6.11 4.16
N MET A 40 11.42 7.03 3.76
CA MET A 40 11.81 8.39 3.38
C MET A 40 12.41 9.17 4.54
N ALA A 41 11.96 8.91 5.77
CA ALA A 41 12.52 9.48 7.00
C ALA A 41 13.85 8.85 7.42
N GLY A 42 14.23 7.70 6.86
CA GLY A 42 15.44 6.96 7.20
C GLY A 42 15.32 6.08 8.47
N ASP A 43 14.09 5.80 8.94
CA ASP A 43 13.84 4.98 10.13
C ASP A 43 14.21 3.50 9.91
N PHE A 44 14.16 3.04 8.67
CA PHE A 44 14.54 1.69 8.24
C PHE A 44 14.87 1.67 6.75
N ARG A 45 15.51 0.59 6.31
CA ARG A 45 15.84 0.36 4.90
C ARG A 45 14.87 -0.64 4.27
N MET A 46 14.78 -0.58 2.95
CA MET A 46 13.97 -1.51 2.17
C MET A 46 14.86 -2.59 1.54
N GLU A 47 14.43 -3.85 1.62
CA GLU A 47 15.14 -4.98 1.00
C GLU A 47 15.18 -4.83 -0.53
N ARG A 48 16.39 -4.70 -1.10
CA ARG A 48 16.59 -4.30 -2.50
C ARG A 48 16.16 -5.29 -3.61
N PRO A 49 15.96 -6.61 -3.41
CA PRO A 49 15.33 -7.44 -4.45
C PRO A 49 13.80 -7.44 -4.39
N LYS A 50 13.18 -6.86 -3.36
CA LYS A 50 11.73 -6.99 -3.06
C LYS A 50 10.92 -5.73 -3.31
N LEU A 51 11.56 -4.74 -3.93
CA LEU A 51 10.96 -3.47 -4.28
C LEU A 51 9.77 -3.60 -5.25
N TYR A 52 9.91 -4.46 -6.26
CA TYR A 52 8.87 -4.66 -7.26
C TYR A 52 7.60 -5.29 -6.69
N ASP A 53 7.74 -6.22 -5.74
CA ASP A 53 6.60 -6.87 -5.06
C ASP A 53 5.77 -5.83 -4.29
N HIS A 54 6.45 -4.90 -3.60
CA HIS A 54 5.79 -3.80 -2.89
C HIS A 54 5.05 -2.86 -3.87
N TYR A 55 5.71 -2.41 -4.93
CA TYR A 55 5.08 -1.49 -5.88
C TYR A 55 3.95 -2.14 -6.67
N ALA A 56 4.03 -3.43 -7.00
CA ALA A 56 2.93 -4.15 -7.62
C ALA A 56 1.71 -4.20 -6.69
N LEU A 57 1.92 -4.49 -5.40
CA LEU A 57 0.86 -4.51 -4.39
C LEU A 57 0.21 -3.13 -4.21
N LEU A 58 1.02 -2.08 -4.07
CA LEU A 58 0.55 -0.70 -3.94
C LEU A 58 -0.20 -0.23 -5.20
N LEU A 59 0.35 -0.49 -6.39
CA LEU A 59 -0.29 -0.10 -7.66
C LEU A 59 -1.65 -0.77 -7.83
N LEU A 60 -1.76 -2.07 -7.51
CA LEU A 60 -3.03 -2.78 -7.57
C LEU A 60 -4.07 -2.15 -6.62
N ALA A 61 -3.67 -1.83 -5.40
CA ALA A 61 -4.55 -1.20 -4.43
C ALA A 61 -5.02 0.20 -4.90
N LEU A 62 -4.11 0.99 -5.48
CA LEU A 62 -4.45 2.30 -6.07
C LEU A 62 -5.45 2.17 -7.22
N LEU A 63 -5.28 1.21 -8.12
CA LEU A 63 -6.23 0.94 -9.21
C LEU A 63 -7.61 0.55 -8.69
N GLN A 64 -7.67 -0.30 -7.66
CA GLN A 64 -8.94 -0.69 -7.03
C GLN A 64 -9.62 0.51 -6.37
N LYS A 65 -8.88 1.30 -5.60
CA LYS A 65 -9.44 2.47 -4.91
C LYS A 65 -9.89 3.56 -5.88
N ASN A 66 -9.14 3.76 -6.96
CA ASN A 66 -9.50 4.70 -8.01
C ASN A 66 -10.83 4.31 -8.67
N ARG A 67 -11.03 3.05 -9.04
CA ARG A 67 -12.32 2.55 -9.56
C ARG A 67 -13.47 2.72 -8.58
N GLU A 68 -13.24 2.45 -7.29
CA GLU A 68 -14.24 2.69 -6.23
C GLU A 68 -14.65 4.17 -6.18
N LEU A 69 -13.67 5.07 -6.23
CA LEU A 69 -13.91 6.52 -6.21
C LEU A 69 -14.64 6.98 -7.48
N GLU A 70 -14.27 6.49 -8.65
CA GLU A 70 -14.95 6.79 -9.92
C GLU A 70 -16.44 6.42 -9.84
N MET A 71 -16.77 5.20 -9.38
CA MET A 71 -18.17 4.78 -9.20
C MET A 71 -18.92 5.67 -8.20
N ARG A 72 -18.27 6.09 -7.11
CA ARG A 72 -18.88 6.96 -6.10
C ARG A 72 -19.12 8.37 -6.64
N VAL A 73 -18.19 8.89 -7.43
CA VAL A 73 -18.33 10.20 -8.10
C VAL A 73 -19.47 10.14 -9.09
N GLU A 74 -19.52 9.12 -9.95
CA GLU A 74 -20.61 8.95 -10.92
C GLU A 74 -21.98 8.88 -10.23
N ALA A 75 -22.10 8.12 -9.13
CA ALA A 75 -23.34 8.04 -8.36
C ALA A 75 -23.74 9.38 -7.72
N LEU A 76 -22.78 10.21 -7.31
CA LEU A 76 -23.05 11.55 -6.78
C LEU A 76 -23.46 12.53 -7.89
N GLU A 77 -22.81 12.45 -9.05
CA GLU A 77 -23.14 13.24 -10.23
C GLU A 77 -24.56 12.94 -10.72
N GLN A 78 -24.96 11.65 -10.77
CA GLN A 78 -26.32 11.24 -11.13
C GLN A 78 -27.40 11.71 -10.14
N ARG A 79 -27.07 11.89 -8.86
CA ARG A 79 -28.00 12.41 -7.85
C ARG A 79 -28.18 13.92 -7.92
N ASN A 80 -27.20 14.63 -8.48
CA ASN A 80 -27.17 16.09 -8.57
C ASN A 80 -27.56 16.60 -9.97
N ALA A 81 -27.74 15.70 -10.93
CA ALA A 81 -28.28 15.96 -12.27
C ALA A 81 -29.81 15.91 -12.28
#